data_AF-A0A4R5IXT8-F1
#
_entry.id   AF-A0A4R5IXT8-F1
#
_cell.length_a   1.000
_cell.length_b   1.000
_cell.length_c   1.000
_cell.angle_alpha   90.00
_cell.angle_beta   90.00
_cell.angle_gamma   90.00
#
_symmetry.space_group_name_H-M   'P 1'
#
loop_
_entity.id
_entity.type
_entity.pdbx_description
1 polymer ?
#
loop_
_entity_poly.entity_id
_entity_poly.type
_entity_poly.pdbx_seq_one_letter_code
_entity_poly.pdbx_strand_id
1 'polypeptide(L)'
;MSELDRQLHREAAELCQTGPAAPDKLVALAHTGLKAWAKIGNLQFPPEKRHALLQEVMRYCADECLLACCFTQEDRLERIAGMLDAAYPRYASTRASLAARRNRYGRPRF
;
A
#
# COMPACT_ATOMS: atom_id res chain seq x y z
N MET A 1 -7.21 -19.22 -5.02
CA MET A 1 -6.12 -18.22 -5.15
C MET A 1 -5.91 -17.94 -6.62
N SER A 2 -5.89 -16.66 -7.01
CA SER A 2 -5.65 -16.24 -8.40
C SER A 2 -4.22 -16.58 -8.83
N GLU A 3 -3.98 -16.72 -10.13
CA GLU A 3 -2.63 -16.84 -10.69
C GLU A 3 -1.75 -15.64 -10.32
N LEU A 4 -2.34 -14.44 -10.34
CA LEU A 4 -1.71 -13.20 -9.90
C LEU A 4 -1.32 -13.25 -8.42
N ASP A 5 -2.14 -13.85 -7.55
CA ASP A 5 -1.80 -13.99 -6.13
C ASP A 5 -0.61 -14.95 -5.96
N ARG A 6 -0.57 -16.05 -6.72
CA ARG A 6 0.57 -16.99 -6.70
C ARG A 6 1.85 -16.35 -7.22
N GLN A 7 1.75 -15.46 -8.20
CA GLN A 7 2.89 -14.69 -8.69
C GLN A 7 3.38 -13.69 -7.63
N LEU A 8 2.48 -12.95 -7.00
CA LEU A 8 2.77 -12.06 -5.86
C LEU A 8 3.56 -12.76 -4.75
N HIS A 9 3.12 -13.95 -4.32
CA HIS A 9 3.82 -14.71 -3.28
C HIS A 9 5.21 -15.20 -3.72
N ARG A 10 5.40 -15.56 -4.99
CA ARG A 10 6.73 -15.92 -5.53
C ARG A 10 7.68 -14.73 -5.51
N GLU A 11 7.23 -13.57 -5.97
CA GLU A 11 8.04 -12.35 -5.97
C GLU A 11 8.36 -11.87 -4.55
N ALA A 12 7.40 -11.97 -3.63
CA ALA A 12 7.66 -11.69 -2.22
C ALA A 12 8.72 -12.63 -1.64
N ALA A 13 8.70 -13.92 -2.02
CA ALA A 13 9.72 -14.87 -1.58
C ALA A 13 11.11 -14.51 -2.12
N GLU A 14 11.21 -14.07 -3.38
CA GLU A 14 12.46 -13.59 -3.99
C GLU A 14 13.00 -12.34 -3.28
N LEU A 15 12.13 -11.35 -3.01
CA LEU A 15 12.50 -10.11 -2.31
C LEU A 15 12.96 -10.37 -0.86
N CYS A 16 12.41 -11.39 -0.21
CA CYS A 16 12.75 -11.75 1.16
C CYS A 16 14.00 -12.65 1.28
N GLN A 17 14.61 -13.12 0.19
CA GLN A 17 15.79 -14.00 0.27
C GLN A 17 16.98 -13.34 0.98
N THR A 18 17.02 -12.02 1.01
CA THR A 18 18.13 -11.21 1.55
C THR A 18 17.89 -10.70 2.97
N GLY A 19 16.74 -11.00 3.61
CA GLY A 19 16.41 -10.47 4.93
C GLY A 19 15.50 -11.36 5.79
N PRO A 20 15.28 -11.04 7.06
CA PRO A 20 14.47 -11.84 7.99
C PRO A 20 12.95 -11.72 7.77
N ALA A 21 12.53 -11.04 6.70
CA ALA A 21 11.13 -10.75 6.43
C ALA A 21 10.40 -12.00 5.93
N ALA A 22 9.29 -12.36 6.57
CA ALA A 22 8.41 -13.41 6.05
C ALA A 22 7.66 -12.90 4.81
N PRO A 23 7.70 -13.60 3.65
CA PRO A 23 7.05 -13.15 2.42
C PRO A 23 5.56 -12.88 2.59
N ASP A 24 4.87 -13.65 3.43
CA ASP A 24 3.46 -13.45 3.73
C ASP A 24 3.18 -12.12 4.44
N LYS A 25 4.09 -11.66 5.31
CA LYS A 25 3.96 -10.36 5.99
C LYS A 25 4.15 -9.21 5.00
N LEU A 26 5.03 -9.39 4.01
CA LEU A 26 5.25 -8.40 2.95
C LEU A 26 4.02 -8.26 2.06
N VAL A 27 3.46 -9.38 1.60
CA VAL A 27 2.23 -9.43 0.81
C VAL A 27 1.06 -8.80 1.61
N ALA A 28 0.90 -9.17 2.87
CA ALA A 28 -0.15 -8.62 3.73
C ALA A 28 -0.01 -7.10 3.93
N LEU A 29 1.22 -6.61 4.13
CA LEU A 29 1.48 -5.18 4.27
C LEU A 29 1.15 -4.43 2.98
N ALA A 30 1.57 -4.95 1.82
CA ALA A 30 1.28 -4.34 0.53
C ALA A 30 -0.22 -4.25 0.26
N HIS A 31 -0.96 -5.32 0.53
CA HIS A 31 -2.42 -5.29 0.43
C HIS A 31 -3.06 -4.28 1.37
N THR A 32 -2.59 -4.20 2.61
CA THR A 32 -3.13 -3.26 3.62
C THR A 32 -2.83 -1.82 3.22
N GLY A 33 -1.61 -1.53 2.78
CA GLY A 33 -1.18 -0.22 2.30
C GLY A 33 -1.99 0.25 1.08
N LEU A 34 -2.07 -0.60 0.06
CA LEU A 34 -2.84 -0.29 -1.15
C LEU A 34 -4.33 -0.09 -0.83
N LYS A 35 -4.91 -0.93 0.02
CA LYS A 35 -6.32 -0.81 0.44
C LYS A 35 -6.57 0.49 1.21
N ALA A 36 -5.70 0.85 2.13
CA ALA A 36 -5.82 2.10 2.90
C ALA A 36 -5.72 3.33 1.98
N TRP A 37 -4.75 3.32 1.07
CA TRP A 37 -4.55 4.37 0.07
C TRP A 37 -5.77 4.53 -0.85
N ALA A 38 -6.23 3.43 -1.46
CA ALA A 38 -7.37 3.41 -2.37
C ALA A 38 -8.69 3.82 -1.70
N LYS A 39 -8.91 3.42 -0.44
CA LYS A 39 -10.12 3.76 0.33
C LYS A 39 -10.29 5.27 0.51
N ILE A 40 -9.19 6.00 0.74
CA ILE A 40 -9.23 7.47 0.91
C ILE A 40 -9.66 8.16 -0.39
N GLY A 41 -9.18 7.65 -1.53
CA GLY A 41 -9.48 8.22 -2.85
C GLY A 41 -10.72 7.67 -3.53
N ASN A 42 -11.45 6.75 -2.86
CA ASN A 42 -12.50 5.94 -3.48
C ASN A 42 -12.06 5.32 -4.83
N LEU A 43 -10.80 4.86 -4.88
CA LEU A 43 -10.18 4.37 -6.10
C LEU A 43 -10.50 2.88 -6.29
N GLN A 44 -10.88 2.53 -7.51
CA GLN A 44 -11.04 1.14 -7.93
C GLN A 44 -10.08 0.87 -9.09
N PHE A 45 -9.38 -0.25 -9.02
CA PHE A 45 -8.40 -0.64 -10.02
C PHE A 45 -8.80 -1.98 -10.63
N PRO A 46 -8.61 -2.17 -11.94
CA PRO A 46 -8.73 -3.49 -12.54
C PRO A 46 -7.68 -4.45 -11.94
N PRO A 47 -7.91 -5.77 -11.96
CA PRO A 47 -7.04 -6.77 -11.31
C PRO A 47 -5.56 -6.65 -11.70
N GLU A 48 -5.26 -6.38 -12.97
CA GLU A 48 -3.91 -6.28 -13.51
C GLU A 48 -3.19 -5.05 -12.95
N LYS A 49 -3.89 -3.90 -12.92
CA LYS A 49 -3.33 -2.67 -12.34
C LYS A 49 -3.14 -2.81 -10.84
N ARG A 50 -4.07 -3.49 -10.15
CA ARG A 50 -3.95 -3.80 -8.73
C ARG A 50 -2.71 -4.65 -8.46
N HIS A 51 -2.47 -5.68 -9.28
CA HIS A 51 -1.29 -6.52 -9.18
C HIS A 51 -0.01 -5.71 -9.34
N ALA A 52 0.10 -4.89 -10.40
CA ALA A 52 1.26 -4.04 -10.61
C ALA A 52 1.54 -3.08 -9.44
N LEU A 53 0.49 -2.47 -8.88
CA LEU A 53 0.61 -1.62 -7.68
C LEU A 53 1.07 -2.40 -6.46
N LEU A 54 0.59 -3.65 -6.27
CA LEU A 54 1.04 -4.49 -5.16
C LEU A 54 2.53 -4.84 -5.30
N GLN A 55 3.00 -5.16 -6.50
CA GLN A 55 4.43 -5.40 -6.76
C GLN A 55 5.29 -4.18 -6.41
N GLU A 56 4.87 -2.98 -6.83
CA GLU A 56 5.56 -1.73 -6.55
C GLU A 56 5.63 -1.45 -5.04
N VAL A 57 4.51 -1.63 -4.33
CA VAL A 57 4.45 -1.48 -2.87
C VAL A 57 5.34 -2.51 -2.17
N MET A 58 5.36 -3.77 -2.60
CA MET A 58 6.21 -4.80 -2.01
C MET A 58 7.70 -4.48 -2.17
N ARG A 59 8.13 -4.07 -3.37
CA ARG A 59 9.53 -3.67 -3.62
C ARG A 59 9.93 -2.52 -2.71
N TYR A 60 9.10 -1.48 -2.63
CA TYR A 60 9.33 -0.36 -1.71
C TYR A 60 9.40 -0.81 -0.24
N CYS A 61 8.48 -1.68 0.21
CA CYS A 61 8.50 -2.19 1.58
C CYS A 61 9.76 -3.00 1.90
N ALA A 62 10.29 -3.74 0.92
CA ALA A 62 11.52 -4.50 1.05
C ALA A 62 12.74 -3.58 1.09
N ASP A 63 12.85 -2.64 0.14
CA ASP A 63 13.96 -1.69 0.03
C ASP A 63 14.09 -0.79 1.27
N GLU A 64 12.97 -0.24 1.75
CA GLU A 64 12.92 0.60 2.96
C GLU A 64 12.89 -0.20 4.26
N CYS A 65 12.97 -1.53 4.19
CA CYS A 65 12.91 -2.42 5.35
C CYS A 65 11.70 -2.15 6.26
N LEU A 66 10.53 -1.82 5.70
CA LEU A 66 9.36 -1.39 6.47
C LEU A 66 8.83 -2.45 7.44
N LEU A 67 9.19 -3.72 7.25
CA LEU A 67 8.87 -4.81 8.17
C LEU A 67 9.72 -4.82 9.45
N ALA A 68 10.73 -3.95 9.56
CA ALA A 68 11.50 -3.77 10.78
C ALA A 68 10.61 -3.36 11.97
N CYS A 69 11.04 -3.73 13.18
CA CYS A 69 10.30 -3.50 14.42
C CYS A 69 10.17 -2.02 14.82
N CYS A 70 10.97 -1.14 14.20
CA CYS A 70 11.00 0.30 14.49
C CYS A 70 9.82 1.08 13.89
N PHE A 71 9.04 0.48 12.99
CA PHE A 71 7.87 1.14 12.39
C PHE A 71 6.57 0.65 12.99
N THR A 72 5.72 1.59 13.42
CA THR A 72 4.33 1.27 13.75
C THR A 72 3.55 0.93 12.48
N GLN A 73 2.38 0.31 12.64
CA GLN A 73 1.52 0.04 11.50
C GLN A 73 1.07 1.34 10.80
N GLU A 74 0.85 2.43 11.55
CA GLU A 74 0.47 3.72 10.99
C GLU A 74 1.60 4.31 10.14
N ASP A 75 2.84 4.30 10.64
CA ASP A 75 4.02 4.78 9.91
C ASP A 75 4.20 4.05 8.58
N ARG A 76 4.03 2.72 8.59
CA ARG A 76 4.13 1.91 7.37
C ARG A 76 3.10 2.32 6.34
N LEU A 77 1.85 2.52 6.76
CA LEU A 77 0.75 2.90 5.86
C LEU A 77 0.94 4.32 5.33
N GLU A 78 1.43 5.25 6.16
CA GLU A 78 1.72 6.62 5.74
C GLU A 78 2.86 6.64 4.71
N ARG A 79 3.95 5.91 4.94
CA ARG A 79 5.06 5.79 3.98
C ARG A 79 4.62 5.19 2.66
N ILE A 80 3.82 4.12 2.67
CA ILE A 80 3.27 3.52 1.46
C ILE A 80 2.37 4.51 0.72
N ALA A 81 1.51 5.24 1.45
CA ALA A 81 0.64 6.24 0.86
C ALA A 81 1.42 7.41 0.22
N GLY A 82 2.49 7.87 0.89
CA GLY A 82 3.37 8.93 0.38
C GLY A 82 4.12 8.50 -0.88
N MET A 83 4.64 7.28 -0.90
CA MET A 83 5.25 6.70 -2.10
C MET A 83 4.25 6.65 -3.27
N LEU A 84 3.04 6.14 -3.04
CA LEU A 84 2.01 6.05 -4.07
C LEU A 84 1.51 7.44 -4.53
N ASP A 85 1.46 8.42 -3.64
CA ASP A 85 1.09 9.78 -4.00
C ASP A 85 2.16 10.45 -4.87
N ALA A 86 3.44 10.21 -4.57
CA ALA A 86 4.57 10.70 -5.35
C ALA A 86 4.63 10.04 -6.75
N ALA A 87 4.43 8.72 -6.81
CA ALA A 87 4.44 7.96 -8.07
C ALA A 87 3.19 8.24 -8.93
N TYR A 88 2.05 8.54 -8.31
CA TYR A 88 0.78 8.76 -9.01
C TYR A 88 0.06 10.08 -8.63
N PRO A 89 0.56 11.24 -9.11
CA PRO A 89 0.05 12.57 -8.75
C PRO A 89 -1.45 12.79 -9.02
N ARG A 90 -2.00 12.14 -10.06
CA ARG A 90 -3.43 12.22 -10.41
C ARG A 90 -4.31 11.62 -9.32
N TYR A 91 -3.91 10.47 -8.78
CA TYR A 91 -4.62 9.81 -7.69
C TYR A 91 -4.41 10.54 -6.37
N ALA A 92 -3.20 11.07 -6.13
CA ALA A 92 -2.91 11.91 -4.97
C ALA A 92 -3.84 13.14 -4.89
N SER A 93 -4.01 13.86 -6.01
CA SER A 93 -4.90 15.03 -6.08
C SER A 93 -6.36 14.68 -5.78
N THR A 94 -6.81 13.51 -6.24
CA THR A 94 -8.15 12.99 -5.98
C THR A 94 -8.33 12.63 -4.50
N ARG A 95 -7.34 11.95 -3.91
CA ARG A 95 -7.30 11.61 -2.47
C ARG A 95 -7.32 12.86 -1.60
N ALA A 96 -6.47 13.86 -1.90
CA ALA A 96 -6.42 15.11 -1.16
C ALA A 96 -7.77 15.86 -1.21
N SER A 97 -8.40 15.92 -2.40
CA SER A 97 -9.71 16.54 -2.57
C SER A 97 -10.80 15.84 -1.76
N LEU A 98 -10.84 14.50 -1.76
CA LEU A 98 -11.83 13.71 -1.02
C LEU A 98 -11.57 13.73 0.49
N ALA A 99 -10.32 13.69 0.92
CA ALA A 99 -9.94 13.87 2.32
C ALA A 99 -10.37 15.25 2.83
N ALA A 100 -10.11 16.31 2.07
CA ALA A 100 -10.55 17.67 2.40
C ALA A 100 -12.08 17.82 2.45
N ARG A 101 -12.83 17.10 1.60
CA ARG A 101 -14.30 17.05 1.68
C ARG A 101 -14.75 16.31 2.94
N ARG A 102 -14.15 15.17 3.26
CA ARG A 102 -14.47 14.39 4.46
C ARG A 102 -14.21 15.18 5.74
N ASN A 103 -13.17 16.02 5.77
CA ASN A 103 -12.91 16.92 6.89
C ASN A 103 -13.92 18.08 6.97
N ARG A 104 -14.39 18.60 5.83
CA ARG A 104 -15.39 19.68 5.77
C ARG A 104 -16.82 19.24 6.16
N TYR A 105 -17.18 17.99 5.89
CA TYR A 105 -18.49 17.42 6.23
C TYR A 105 -18.42 16.44 7.42
N GLY A 106 -17.28 16.38 8.11
CA GLY A 106 -17.06 15.51 9.26
C GLY A 106 -17.80 16.01 10.49
N ARG A 107 -18.79 15.22 10.93
CA ARG A 107 -19.53 15.29 12.20
C ARG A 107 -18.73 15.94 13.36
N PRO A 108 -19.39 16.73 14.24
CA PRO A 108 -18.80 17.06 15.53
C PRO A 108 -18.46 15.76 16.28
N ARG A 109 -17.21 15.68 16.76
CA ARG A 109 -16.82 14.71 17.79
C ARG A 109 -17.61 15.08 19.04
N PHE A 110 -18.62 14.28 19.39
CA PHE A 110 -19.14 14.18 20.75
C PHE A 110 -18.44 13.01 21.43
#